data_AF-D6V0B8-F1
#
_entry.id   AF-D6V0B8-F1
#
_cell.length_a   1.000
_cell.length_b   1.000
_cell.length_c   1.000
_cell.angle_alpha   90.00
_cell.angle_beta   90.00
_cell.angle_gamma   90.00
#
_symmetry.space_group_name_H-M   'P 1'
#
loop_
_entity.id
_entity.type
_entity.pdbx_description
1 polymer ?
#
loop_
_entity_poly.entity_id
_entity_poly.type
_entity_poly.pdbx_seq_one_letter_code
_entity_poly.pdbx_strand_id
1 'polypeptide(L)'
;MARKYSKGAARKVERAMKKRKAGTLKSGRSGKKVKSRKQAIAIGLSEARKAGKKVPKKKTGRKAAKKSTRKTAKKATRKTARKTSKRPVQKRKAARKRRR
;
A
#
# COMPACT_ATOMS: atom_id res chain seq x y z
N MET A 1 -16.70 8.29 -37.05
CA MET A 1 -15.99 8.69 -35.81
C MET A 1 -14.95 7.65 -35.41
N ALA A 2 -13.64 7.98 -35.43
CA ALA A 2 -12.60 7.02 -35.06
C ALA A 2 -12.57 6.76 -33.54
N ARG A 3 -12.57 5.50 -33.11
CA ARG A 3 -12.53 5.14 -31.67
C ARG A 3 -11.20 5.56 -31.05
N LYS A 4 -11.25 6.25 -29.91
CA LYS A 4 -10.05 6.66 -29.13
C LYS A 4 -9.24 5.49 -28.56
N TYR A 5 -9.82 4.29 -28.51
CA TYR A 5 -9.19 3.06 -28.03
C TYR A 5 -9.63 1.87 -28.88
N SER A 6 -8.76 0.85 -28.96
CA SER A 6 -9.06 -0.40 -29.66
C SER A 6 -10.16 -1.22 -28.94
N LYS A 7 -10.85 -2.08 -29.69
CA LYS A 7 -11.82 -3.06 -29.15
C LYS A 7 -11.18 -3.91 -28.03
N GLY A 8 -9.92 -4.31 -28.20
CA GLY A 8 -9.18 -5.07 -27.18
C GLY A 8 -8.95 -4.31 -25.87
N ALA A 9 -8.69 -3.00 -25.94
CA ALA A 9 -8.56 -2.17 -24.74
C ALA A 9 -9.90 -2.02 -24.00
N ALA A 10 -11.01 -1.84 -24.73
CA ALA A 10 -12.34 -1.78 -24.15
C ALA A 10 -12.69 -3.09 -23.39
N ARG A 11 -12.44 -4.25 -23.99
CA ARG A 11 -12.67 -5.57 -23.37
C ARG A 11 -11.88 -5.75 -22.06
N LYS A 12 -10.62 -5.29 -22.01
CA LYS A 12 -9.80 -5.37 -20.78
C LYS A 12 -10.35 -4.49 -19.66
N VAL A 13 -10.79 -3.26 -19.99
CA VAL A 13 -11.44 -2.36 -19.02
C VAL A 13 -12.76 -2.95 -18.52
N GLU A 14 -13.56 -3.51 -19.41
CA GLU A 14 -14.82 -4.18 -19.06
C GLU A 14 -14.58 -5.34 -18.09
N ARG A 15 -13.60 -6.21 -18.37
CA ARG A 15 -13.23 -7.31 -17.47
C ARG A 15 -12.78 -6.80 -16.10
N ALA A 16 -11.94 -5.76 -16.04
CA ALA A 16 -11.53 -5.15 -14.79
C ALA A 16 -12.72 -4.58 -14.02
N MET A 17 -13.66 -3.95 -14.72
CA MET A 17 -14.88 -3.41 -14.13
C MET A 17 -15.81 -4.50 -13.58
N LYS A 18 -15.98 -5.62 -14.30
CA LYS A 18 -16.72 -6.81 -13.83
C LYS A 18 -16.10 -7.37 -12.55
N LYS A 19 -14.76 -7.58 -12.53
CA LYS A 19 -14.04 -8.03 -11.32
C LYS A 19 -14.14 -7.06 -10.14
N ARG A 20 -14.17 -5.75 -10.41
CA ARG A 20 -14.39 -4.74 -9.37
C ARG A 20 -15.80 -4.86 -8.79
N LYS A 21 -16.83 -4.95 -9.65
CA LYS A 21 -18.23 -5.12 -9.22
C LYS A 21 -18.40 -6.39 -8.37
N ALA A 22 -17.69 -7.46 -8.72
CA ALA A 22 -17.64 -8.70 -7.94
C ALA A 22 -16.76 -8.63 -6.67
N GLY A 23 -16.06 -7.52 -6.40
CA GLY A 23 -15.21 -7.38 -5.21
C GLY A 23 -13.90 -8.20 -5.23
N THR A 24 -13.56 -8.82 -6.37
CA THR A 24 -12.39 -9.71 -6.51
C THR A 24 -11.16 -9.01 -7.09
N LEU A 25 -11.32 -7.81 -7.66
CA LEU A 25 -10.19 -7.07 -8.25
C LEU A 25 -9.20 -6.63 -7.16
N LYS A 26 -7.93 -7.05 -7.31
CA LYS A 26 -6.82 -6.64 -6.44
C LYS A 26 -5.86 -5.69 -7.17
N SER A 27 -5.21 -4.80 -6.42
CA SER A 27 -4.08 -4.02 -6.88
C SER A 27 -2.82 -4.88 -6.90
N GLY A 28 -1.89 -4.62 -7.83
CA GLY A 28 -0.69 -5.44 -8.05
C GLY A 28 0.18 -5.64 -6.81
N ARG A 29 1.21 -4.80 -6.61
CA ARG A 29 2.25 -5.01 -5.56
C ARG A 29 1.70 -5.13 -4.13
N SER A 30 0.57 -4.49 -3.83
CA SER A 30 0.02 -4.46 -2.48
C SER A 30 -1.08 -5.49 -2.21
N GLY A 31 -1.60 -6.20 -3.21
CA GLY A 31 -2.66 -7.21 -3.06
C GLY A 31 -4.01 -6.69 -2.48
N LYS A 32 -4.13 -5.38 -2.27
CA LYS A 32 -5.32 -4.74 -1.67
C LYS A 32 -6.50 -4.78 -2.64
N LYS A 33 -7.72 -4.89 -2.11
CA LYS A 33 -8.93 -4.79 -2.94
C LYS A 33 -9.03 -3.39 -3.56
N VAL A 34 -9.42 -3.33 -4.83
CA VAL A 34 -9.61 -2.06 -5.54
C VAL A 34 -10.87 -1.39 -5.05
N LYS A 35 -10.73 -0.17 -4.52
CA LYS A 35 -11.84 0.57 -3.91
C LYS A 35 -12.58 1.45 -4.91
N SER A 36 -11.87 1.98 -5.91
CA SER A 36 -12.43 3.01 -6.81
C SER A 36 -12.59 2.53 -8.26
N ARG A 37 -13.62 3.06 -8.94
CA ARG A 37 -13.86 2.83 -10.38
C ARG A 37 -12.69 3.33 -11.22
N LYS A 38 -12.15 4.51 -10.89
CA LYS A 38 -10.98 5.12 -11.55
C LYS A 38 -9.78 4.18 -11.51
N GLN A 39 -9.54 3.52 -10.37
CA GLN A 39 -8.44 2.57 -10.21
C GLN A 39 -8.63 1.30 -11.04
N ALA A 40 -9.86 0.75 -11.11
CA ALA A 40 -10.13 -0.40 -11.97
C ALA A 40 -9.93 -0.09 -13.46
N ILE A 41 -10.38 1.10 -13.90
CA ILE A 41 -10.12 1.58 -15.27
C ILE A 41 -8.61 1.71 -15.51
N ALA A 42 -7.86 2.28 -14.55
CA ALA A 42 -6.42 2.41 -14.66
C ALA A 42 -5.69 1.05 -14.76
N ILE A 43 -6.16 0.03 -14.03
CA ILE A 43 -5.65 -1.34 -14.12
C ILE A 43 -5.96 -1.91 -15.51
N GLY A 44 -7.21 -1.84 -15.97
CA GLY A 44 -7.61 -2.34 -17.29
C GLY A 44 -6.88 -1.66 -18.45
N LEU A 45 -6.67 -0.34 -18.39
CA LEU A 45 -5.88 0.40 -19.39
C LEU A 45 -4.39 0.03 -19.33
N SER A 46 -3.85 -0.28 -18.14
CA SER A 46 -2.45 -0.70 -18.00
C SER A 46 -2.23 -2.11 -18.52
N GLU A 47 -3.16 -3.04 -18.28
CA GLU A 47 -3.16 -4.38 -18.88
C GLU A 47 -3.26 -4.30 -20.41
N ALA A 48 -4.12 -3.41 -20.93
CA ALA A 48 -4.25 -3.20 -22.37
C ALA A 48 -2.96 -2.69 -23.01
N ARG A 49 -2.23 -1.78 -22.34
CA ARG A 49 -0.91 -1.30 -22.82
C ARG A 49 0.12 -2.42 -22.83
N LYS A 50 0.19 -3.23 -21.77
CA LYS A 50 1.11 -4.38 -21.71
C LYS A 50 0.84 -5.39 -22.82
N ALA A 51 -0.42 -5.55 -23.22
CA ALA A 51 -0.84 -6.41 -24.32
C ALA A 51 -0.70 -5.77 -25.71
N GLY A 52 0.01 -4.64 -25.85
CA GLY A 52 0.26 -3.97 -27.13
C GLY A 52 -0.98 -3.36 -27.79
N LYS A 53 -2.10 -3.21 -27.07
CA LYS A 53 -3.34 -2.66 -27.65
C LYS A 53 -3.25 -1.14 -27.77
N LYS A 54 -3.95 -0.55 -28.75
CA LYS A 54 -4.07 0.90 -28.88
C LYS A 54 -4.86 1.47 -27.70
N VAL A 55 -4.16 2.22 -26.84
CA VAL A 55 -4.70 2.90 -25.65
C VAL A 55 -4.31 4.38 -25.71
N PRO A 56 -5.16 5.32 -25.28
CA PRO A 56 -4.77 6.71 -25.15
C PRO A 56 -3.45 6.87 -24.37
N LYS A 57 -2.56 7.71 -24.92
CA LYS A 57 -1.34 8.13 -24.24
C LYS A 57 -1.72 8.74 -22.91
N LYS A 58 -0.97 8.43 -21.86
CA LYS A 58 -1.13 9.16 -20.59
C LYS A 58 -0.82 10.61 -20.91
N LYS A 59 -1.69 11.55 -20.52
CA LYS A 59 -1.30 12.95 -20.51
C LYS A 59 -0.12 13.04 -19.55
N THR A 60 1.06 13.37 -20.07
CA THR A 60 2.20 13.79 -19.28
C THR A 60 1.84 15.18 -18.75
N GLY A 61 1.03 15.22 -17.69
CA GLY A 61 0.85 16.47 -16.94
C GLY A 61 2.24 16.96 -16.57
N ARG A 62 2.48 18.27 -16.78
CA ARG A 62 3.72 18.98 -16.41
C ARG A 62 4.32 18.32 -15.18
N LYS A 63 5.62 17.99 -15.22
CA LYS A 63 6.35 17.57 -14.03
C LYS A 63 6.16 18.66 -12.98
N ALA A 64 5.13 18.54 -12.14
CA ALA A 64 5.06 19.29 -10.91
C ALA A 64 6.33 18.88 -10.19
N ALA A 65 7.22 19.86 -10.03
CA ALA A 65 8.47 19.70 -9.31
C ALA A 65 8.20 18.85 -8.08
N LYS A 66 9.08 17.88 -7.88
CA LYS A 66 9.07 16.90 -6.80
C LYS A 66 8.95 17.63 -5.46
N LYS A 67 7.73 18.01 -5.03
CA LYS A 67 7.50 18.61 -3.72
C LYS A 67 7.65 17.46 -2.74
N SER A 68 8.83 17.41 -2.15
CA SER A 68 9.24 16.52 -1.08
C SER A 68 8.31 16.69 0.11
N THR A 69 7.17 15.99 0.10
CA THR A 69 6.34 15.81 1.29
C THR A 69 6.20 14.34 1.58
N ARG A 70 7.33 13.74 1.94
CA ARG A 70 7.32 12.65 2.90
C ARG A 70 8.41 12.90 3.94
N LYS A 71 8.23 13.97 4.73
CA LYS A 71 8.53 13.86 6.16
C LYS A 71 7.62 12.74 6.66
N THR A 72 8.13 11.51 6.59
CA THR A 72 7.58 10.42 7.39
C THR A 72 7.74 10.87 8.84
N ALA A 73 6.65 11.33 9.43
CA ALA A 73 6.41 11.27 10.85
C ALA A 73 6.63 9.80 11.27
N LYS A 74 7.89 9.48 11.58
CA LYS A 74 8.33 8.22 12.18
C LYS A 74 9.34 8.57 13.27
N LYS A 75 8.87 9.33 14.25
CA LYS A 75 9.36 9.25 15.63
C LYS A 75 8.25 9.73 16.56
N ALA A 76 7.14 9.01 16.50
CA ALA A 76 6.22 8.93 17.61
C ALA A 76 7.05 8.60 18.87
N THR A 77 7.01 9.51 19.84
CA THR A 77 6.83 9.14 21.25
C THR A 77 7.69 7.98 21.77
N ARG A 78 9.00 8.22 21.91
CA ARG A 78 9.85 7.51 22.88
C ARG A 78 10.63 8.53 23.73
N LYS A 79 9.90 9.51 24.29
CA LYS A 79 10.42 10.45 25.28
C LYS A 79 9.30 10.91 26.24
N THR A 80 8.54 9.97 26.77
CA THR A 80 7.75 10.18 27.99
C THR A 80 7.68 8.86 28.75
N ALA A 81 7.83 8.95 30.07
CA ALA A 81 7.68 7.87 31.05
C ALA A 81 8.77 6.77 31.12
N ARG A 82 9.95 7.15 31.64
CA ARG A 82 10.54 6.35 32.73
C ARG A 82 11.17 7.28 33.77
N LYS A 83 10.31 8.15 34.32
CA LYS A 83 10.56 8.78 35.61
C LYS A 83 10.13 7.79 36.69
N THR A 84 10.99 7.67 37.69
CA THR A 84 10.65 7.52 39.11
C THR A 84 10.03 6.19 39.58
N SER A 85 10.90 5.43 40.25
CA SER A 85 10.75 4.94 41.64
C SER A 85 9.67 3.89 42.01
N LYS A 86 10.13 2.99 42.90
CA LYS A 86 9.40 2.11 43.86
C LYS A 86 9.24 0.61 43.48
N ARG A 87 10.23 -0.20 43.91
CA ARG A 87 10.24 -1.48 44.71
C ARG A 87 8.93 -2.32 44.82
N PRO A 88 8.92 -3.64 45.21
CA PRO A 88 10.01 -4.52 45.70
C PRO A 88 9.94 -6.05 45.29
N VAL A 89 10.90 -6.84 45.84
CA VAL A 89 10.91 -8.30 46.16
C VAL A 89 10.74 -9.38 45.08
N GLN A 90 11.77 -10.22 44.92
CA GLN A 90 11.56 -11.68 44.91
C GLN A 90 12.75 -12.43 45.52
N LYS A 91 12.44 -13.10 46.64
CA LYS A 91 13.27 -14.05 47.37
C LYS A 91 13.70 -15.19 46.44
N ARG A 92 14.98 -15.56 46.43
CA ARG A 92 15.39 -16.96 46.31
C ARG A 92 16.45 -17.25 47.36
N LYS A 93 16.01 -17.93 48.43
CA LYS A 93 16.89 -18.64 49.37
C LYS A 93 17.48 -19.85 48.65
N ALA A 94 18.78 -20.06 48.77
CA ALA A 94 19.36 -21.40 48.89
C ALA A 94 20.68 -21.27 49.65
N ALA A 95 20.78 -22.01 50.73
CA ALA A 95 21.80 -21.92 51.76
C ALA A 95 23.07 -22.70 51.37
N ARG A 96 24.10 -22.47 52.20
CA ARG A 96 25.15 -23.42 52.59
C ARG A 96 26.48 -23.33 51.83
N LYS A 97 27.42 -22.58 52.41
CA LYS A 97 28.64 -23.21 52.94
C LYS A 97 29.10 -22.45 54.20
N ARG A 98 28.93 -23.10 55.35
CA ARG A 98 29.48 -22.67 56.64
C ARG A 98 31.00 -22.88 56.61
N ARG A 99 31.69 -21.94 57.23
CA ARG A 99 33.08 -21.96 57.68
C ARG A 99 33.51 -23.29 58.30
N ARG A 100 34.71 -23.74 57.99
CA ARG A 100 35.81 -23.85 58.96
C ARG A 100 37.05 -23.28 58.28
#